data_AF-N0AR47-F1
#
_entry.id   AF-N0AR47-F1
#
_cell.length_a   1.000
_cell.length_b   1.000
_cell.length_c   1.000
_cell.angle_alpha   90.00
_cell.angle_beta   90.00
_cell.angle_gamma   90.00
#
_symmetry.space_group_name_H-M   'P 1'
#
loop_
_entity.id
_entity.type
_entity.pdbx_description
1 polymer ?
#
loop_
_entity_poly.entity_id
_entity_poly.type
_entity_poly.pdbx_seq_one_letter_code
_entity_poly.pdbx_strand_id
1 'polypeptide(L)'
;MNQSLRALKEKVFLKNNAVQTYFGIVNKQLDIFTMRYRMFGAVWNIQNGFRYINGYWFSDNKNDLINYINCGQWKNLVNQVDQIADVYQVIREEQEKGLWEKRIKLPNNTNYQENWKGKKAGWYIIKSCKHFPCSMTCIQKTNNSLWIEHIGISESENDIKKFINLINLEHNVHLISDEYST
;
A
#
# COMPACT_ATOMS: atom_id res chain seq x y z
N MET A 1 1.24 -13.64 16.82
CA MET A 1 2.13 -13.18 15.74
C MET A 1 1.35 -13.30 14.42
N ASN A 2 0.56 -12.28 14.08
CA ASN A 2 -0.35 -12.32 12.93
C ASN A 2 0.39 -11.85 11.68
N GLN A 3 0.99 -12.79 10.93
CA GLN A 3 1.43 -12.53 9.57
C GLN A 3 0.19 -12.48 8.67
N SER A 4 -0.18 -11.29 8.23
CA SER A 4 -1.30 -11.07 7.33
C SER A 4 -1.03 -11.71 5.95
N LEU A 5 -1.53 -12.92 5.75
CA LEU A 5 -1.81 -13.50 4.43
C LEU A 5 -2.87 -12.65 3.74
N ARG A 6 -2.47 -11.56 3.09
CA ARG A 6 -3.34 -10.81 2.17
C ARG A 6 -3.12 -11.34 0.76
N ALA A 7 -3.81 -12.43 0.45
CA ALA A 7 -4.08 -12.76 -0.94
C ALA A 7 -4.91 -11.60 -1.53
N LEU A 8 -4.34 -10.84 -2.46
CA LEU A 8 -5.13 -10.04 -3.38
C LEU A 8 -5.91 -11.05 -4.23
N LYS A 9 -7.12 -11.40 -3.80
CA LYS A 9 -8.05 -12.22 -4.57
C LYS A 9 -8.69 -11.35 -5.63
N GLU A 10 -7.98 -11.10 -6.72
CA GLU A 10 -8.66 -10.79 -7.98
C GLU A 10 -9.01 -12.11 -8.66
N LYS A 11 -10.32 -12.29 -8.86
CA LYS A 11 -10.94 -13.42 -9.53
C LYS A 11 -10.35 -13.57 -10.95
N VAL A 12 -9.60 -14.64 -11.21
CA VAL A 12 -9.94 -15.60 -12.28
C VAL A 12 -9.41 -16.98 -11.89
N PHE A 13 -10.30 -17.88 -11.49
CA PHE A 13 -10.00 -19.31 -11.52
C PHE A 13 -9.86 -19.73 -12.99
N LEU A 14 -8.63 -19.85 -13.49
CA LEU A 14 -8.37 -20.63 -14.70
C LEU A 14 -7.81 -21.99 -14.28
N LYS A 15 -8.56 -23.02 -14.67
CA LYS A 15 -8.19 -24.43 -14.56
C LYS A 15 -6.74 -24.63 -15.02
N ASN A 16 -6.02 -25.44 -14.25
CA ASN A 16 -4.72 -26.03 -14.54
C ASN A 16 -4.64 -26.61 -15.97
N ASN A 17 -4.23 -25.78 -16.92
CA ASN A 17 -3.34 -26.23 -17.99
C ASN A 17 -1.93 -25.85 -17.57
N ALA A 18 -0.91 -26.57 -18.03
CA ALA A 18 0.49 -26.41 -17.63
C ALA A 18 1.08 -25.06 -18.08
N VAL A 19 0.61 -23.96 -17.49
CA VAL A 19 1.12 -22.62 -17.73
C VAL A 19 2.43 -22.50 -16.96
N GLN A 20 3.48 -22.16 -17.71
CA GLN A 20 4.79 -21.82 -17.15
C GLN A 20 4.60 -20.82 -15.99
N THR A 21 5.06 -21.20 -14.81
CA THR A 21 4.99 -20.33 -13.64
C THR A 21 6.35 -19.68 -13.43
N TYR A 22 6.34 -18.39 -13.16
CA TYR A 22 7.53 -17.60 -12.93
C TYR A 22 7.56 -17.17 -11.47
N PHE A 23 8.77 -17.00 -10.94
CA PHE A 23 8.96 -16.36 -9.64
C PHE A 23 10.19 -15.48 -9.67
N GLY A 24 10.25 -14.52 -8.76
CA GLY A 24 11.39 -13.64 -8.60
C GLY A 24 11.47 -13.13 -7.17
N ILE A 25 12.68 -12.79 -6.74
CA ILE A 25 12.93 -12.18 -5.44
C ILE A 25 13.86 -10.98 -5.65
N VAL A 26 13.53 -9.85 -5.05
CA VAL A 26 14.34 -8.63 -5.05
C VAL A 26 14.43 -8.05 -3.64
N ASN A 27 15.53 -7.36 -3.36
CA ASN A 27 15.78 -6.76 -2.06
C ASN A 27 15.27 -5.31 -2.02
N LYS A 28 15.11 -4.80 -0.80
CA LYS A 28 14.89 -3.37 -0.49
C LYS A 28 13.66 -2.78 -1.18
N GLN A 29 12.54 -3.50 -1.15
CA GLN A 29 11.24 -2.98 -1.58
C GLN A 29 10.41 -2.58 -0.39
N LEU A 30 9.67 -1.48 -0.48
CA LEU A 30 8.86 -0.98 0.62
C LEU A 30 7.62 -1.86 0.81
N ASP A 31 7.49 -2.46 1.99
CA ASP A 31 6.28 -3.07 2.50
C ASP A 31 5.43 -2.00 3.20
N ILE A 32 4.37 -1.55 2.53
CA ILE A 32 3.52 -0.44 3.02
C ILE A 32 2.76 -0.78 4.31
N PHE A 33 2.62 -2.05 4.67
CA PHE A 33 1.89 -2.41 5.89
C PHE A 33 2.78 -2.33 7.12
N THR A 34 4.09 -2.52 6.94
CA THR A 34 5.08 -2.42 8.01
C THR A 34 5.91 -1.13 7.95
N MET A 35 5.80 -0.36 6.87
CA MET A 35 6.61 0.82 6.58
C MET A 35 8.12 0.53 6.64
N ARG A 36 8.52 -0.64 6.14
CA ARG A 36 9.93 -1.07 6.13
C ARG A 36 10.33 -1.57 4.75
N TYR A 37 11.57 -1.29 4.37
CA TYR A 37 12.18 -1.90 3.20
C TYR A 37 12.60 -3.33 3.53
N ARG A 38 12.05 -4.28 2.79
CA ARG A 38 12.18 -5.72 3.03
C ARG A 38 12.50 -6.43 1.71
N MET A 39 12.78 -7.72 1.76
CA MET A 39 12.84 -8.54 0.55
C MET A 39 11.41 -8.75 0.06
N PHE A 40 11.21 -8.59 -1.24
CA PHE A 40 9.95 -8.85 -1.92
C PHE A 40 10.12 -10.07 -2.82
N GLY A 41 9.18 -11.00 -2.73
CA GLY A 41 9.09 -12.15 -3.62
C GLY A 41 7.69 -12.27 -4.19
N ALA A 42 7.59 -12.69 -5.44
CA ALA A 42 6.30 -12.91 -6.10
C ALA A 42 6.36 -14.12 -7.02
N VAL A 43 5.16 -14.66 -7.28
CA VAL A 43 4.91 -15.75 -8.23
C VAL A 43 3.84 -15.27 -9.19
N TRP A 44 4.05 -15.46 -10.48
CA TRP A 44 3.11 -15.06 -11.52
C TRP A 44 3.11 -16.06 -12.67
N ASN A 45 2.11 -15.96 -13.53
CA ASN A 45 2.09 -16.65 -14.82
C ASN A 45 1.77 -15.64 -15.94
N ILE A 46 1.97 -16.08 -17.19
CA ILE A 46 1.62 -15.30 -18.37
C ILE A 46 0.60 -16.09 -19.16
N GLN A 47 -0.55 -15.50 -19.45
CA GLN A 47 -1.61 -16.11 -20.26
C GLN A 47 -2.13 -15.08 -21.27
N ASN A 48 -2.20 -15.45 -22.55
CA ASN A 48 -2.63 -14.56 -23.64
C ASN A 48 -1.88 -13.21 -23.67
N GLY A 49 -0.59 -13.20 -23.32
CA GLY A 49 0.22 -11.98 -23.24
C GLY A 49 0.02 -11.14 -21.98
N PHE A 50 -0.93 -11.49 -21.11
CA PHE A 50 -1.18 -10.81 -19.84
C PHE A 50 -0.47 -11.51 -18.69
N ARG A 51 0.01 -10.71 -17.73
CA ARG A 51 0.68 -11.18 -16.51
C ARG A 51 -0.34 -11.31 -15.38
N TYR A 52 -0.40 -12.48 -14.74
CA TYR A 52 -1.26 -12.73 -13.59
C TYR A 52 -0.43 -13.07 -12.36
N ILE A 53 -0.53 -12.24 -11.33
CA ILE A 53 0.21 -12.40 -10.08
C ILE A 53 -0.56 -13.39 -9.20
N ASN A 54 0.01 -14.57 -8.97
CA ASN A 54 -0.59 -15.64 -8.18
C ASN A 54 -0.41 -15.44 -6.68
N GLY A 55 0.68 -14.77 -6.29
CA GLY A 55 0.98 -14.44 -4.89
C GLY A 55 2.23 -13.59 -4.76
N TYR A 56 2.31 -12.85 -3.66
CA TYR A 56 3.50 -12.07 -3.29
C TYR A 56 3.67 -12.03 -1.78
N TRP A 57 4.91 -11.81 -1.34
CA TRP A 57 5.29 -11.83 0.06
C TRP A 57 6.43 -10.86 0.32
N PHE A 58 6.48 -10.38 1.57
CA PHE A 58 7.63 -9.65 2.10
C PHE A 58 8.27 -10.43 3.25
N SER A 59 9.59 -10.52 3.24
CA SER A 59 10.35 -11.12 4.33
C SER A 59 11.62 -10.34 4.63
N ASP A 60 12.14 -10.52 5.85
CA ASP A 60 13.48 -10.05 6.22
C ASP A 60 14.55 -11.08 5.80
N ASN A 61 14.14 -12.30 5.41
CA ASN A 61 15.01 -13.41 5.03
C ASN A 61 14.58 -14.06 3.69
N LYS A 62 15.55 -14.27 2.80
CA LYS A 62 15.36 -14.89 1.48
C LYS A 62 14.86 -16.33 1.58
N ASN A 63 15.35 -17.11 2.55
CA ASN A 63 14.97 -18.51 2.72
C ASN A 63 13.49 -18.64 3.06
N ASP A 64 12.95 -17.71 3.85
CA ASP A 64 11.52 -17.69 4.17
C ASP A 64 10.68 -17.44 2.92
N LEU A 65 11.09 -16.50 2.05
CA LEU A 65 10.41 -16.28 0.76
C LEU A 65 10.44 -17.51 -0.12
N ILE A 66 11.60 -18.16 -0.25
CA ILE A 66 11.74 -19.40 -1.01
C ILE A 66 10.81 -20.48 -0.44
N ASN A 67 10.74 -20.60 0.90
CA ASN A 67 9.84 -21.55 1.56
C ASN A 67 8.37 -21.25 1.26
N TYR A 68 7.94 -19.98 1.34
CA TYR A 68 6.55 -19.61 1.00
C TYR A 68 6.22 -19.91 -0.46
N ILE A 69 7.14 -19.63 -1.38
CA ILE A 69 6.98 -19.92 -2.80
C ILE A 69 6.86 -21.44 -3.01
N ASN A 70 7.76 -22.23 -2.43
CA ASN A 70 7.78 -23.68 -2.57
C ASN A 70 6.54 -24.36 -1.97
N CYS A 71 6.01 -23.84 -0.87
CA CYS A 71 4.77 -24.34 -0.25
C CYS A 71 3.55 -24.21 -1.16
N GLY A 72 3.56 -23.32 -2.16
CA GLY A 72 2.44 -23.10 -3.08
C GLY A 72 2.21 -24.22 -4.10
N GLN A 73 3.01 -25.30 -4.08
CA GLN A 73 2.88 -26.46 -4.99
C GLN A 73 2.85 -26.09 -6.48
N TRP A 74 3.53 -25.00 -6.85
CA TRP A 74 3.62 -24.53 -8.23
C TRP A 74 4.38 -25.54 -9.10
N LYS A 75 3.90 -25.77 -10.32
CA LYS A 75 4.57 -26.65 -11.30
C LYS A 75 5.41 -25.79 -12.24
N ASN A 76 6.59 -26.30 -12.61
CA ASN A 76 7.51 -25.67 -13.57
C ASN A 76 7.85 -24.22 -13.16
N LEU A 77 8.43 -24.01 -11.99
CA LEU A 77 8.88 -22.67 -11.57
C LEU A 77 10.13 -22.26 -12.33
N VAL A 78 10.06 -21.13 -13.02
CA VAL A 78 11.22 -20.48 -13.65
C VAL A 78 11.56 -19.20 -12.89
N ASN A 79 12.81 -19.09 -12.47
CA ASN A 79 13.30 -17.89 -11.83
C ASN A 79 13.49 -16.77 -12.86
N GLN A 80 12.84 -15.63 -12.65
CA GLN A 80 12.83 -14.50 -13.56
C GLN A 80 12.98 -13.18 -12.78
N VAL A 81 14.20 -12.94 -12.30
CA VAL A 81 14.53 -11.79 -11.45
C VAL A 81 14.49 -10.46 -12.22
N ASP A 82 14.69 -10.47 -13.52
CA ASP A 82 14.63 -9.29 -14.38
C ASP A 82 13.25 -8.62 -14.40
N GLN A 83 12.17 -9.38 -14.22
CA GLN A 83 10.80 -8.86 -14.28
C GLN A 83 10.19 -8.53 -12.91
N ILE A 84 10.86 -8.87 -11.81
CA ILE A 84 10.27 -8.74 -10.47
C ILE A 84 10.03 -7.29 -10.06
N ALA A 85 10.81 -6.34 -10.58
CA ALA A 85 10.65 -4.92 -10.31
C ALA A 85 9.31 -4.41 -10.87
N ASP A 86 8.99 -4.78 -12.11
CA ASP A 86 7.70 -4.45 -12.73
C ASP A 86 6.53 -5.07 -11.95
N VAL A 87 6.70 -6.31 -11.50
CA VAL A 87 5.69 -7.02 -10.69
C VAL A 87 5.45 -6.28 -9.37
N TYR A 88 6.52 -5.84 -8.70
CA TYR A 88 6.40 -5.03 -7.49
C TYR A 88 5.67 -3.72 -7.76
N GLN A 89 6.03 -3.02 -8.85
CA GLN A 89 5.45 -1.73 -9.20
C GLN A 89 3.94 -1.83 -9.42
N VAL A 90 3.46 -2.83 -10.15
CA VAL A 90 2.02 -3.07 -10.36
C VAL A 90 1.29 -3.30 -9.04
N ILE A 91 1.87 -4.12 -8.14
CA ILE A 91 1.27 -4.35 -6.82
C ILE A 91 1.24 -3.06 -6.00
N ARG A 92 2.31 -2.28 -6.06
CA ARG A 92 2.42 -1.02 -5.31
C ARG A 92 1.40 0.00 -5.79
N GLU A 93 1.23 0.16 -7.09
CA GLU A 93 0.24 1.06 -7.69
C GLU A 93 -1.19 0.69 -7.27
N GLU A 94 -1.56 -0.60 -7.32
CA GLU A 94 -2.87 -1.06 -6.88
C GLU A 94 -3.09 -0.86 -5.37
N GLN A 95 -2.05 -1.09 -4.57
CA GLN A 95 -2.11 -0.82 -3.13
C GLN A 95 -2.30 0.67 -2.81
N GLU A 96 -1.55 1.55 -3.48
CA GLU A 96 -1.65 3.00 -3.27
C GLU A 96 -2.99 3.55 -3.75
N LYS A 97 -3.49 3.08 -4.90
CA LYS A 97 -4.82 3.40 -5.38
C LYS A 97 -5.89 2.99 -4.38
N GLY A 98 -5.82 1.75 -3.88
CA GLY A 98 -6.76 1.26 -2.86
C GLY A 98 -6.71 2.03 -1.55
N LEU A 99 -5.55 2.58 -1.16
CA LEU A 99 -5.41 3.49 -0.02
C LEU A 99 -5.97 4.89 -0.32
N TRP A 100 -5.72 5.40 -1.53
CA TRP A 100 -6.18 6.72 -1.97
C TRP A 100 -7.71 6.80 -2.02
N GLU A 101 -8.36 5.78 -2.56
CA GLU A 101 -9.82 5.73 -2.73
C GLU A 101 -10.55 5.43 -1.41
N LYS A 102 -9.83 5.06 -0.35
CA LYS A 102 -10.43 4.62 0.91
C LYS A 102 -10.98 5.79 1.72
N ARG A 103 -12.30 5.90 1.76
CA ARG A 103 -13.03 6.84 2.61
C ARG A 103 -13.61 6.17 3.84
N ILE A 104 -13.30 6.69 5.03
CA ILE A 104 -13.72 6.11 6.31
C ILE A 104 -14.28 7.20 7.22
N LYS A 105 -15.56 7.06 7.59
CA LYS A 105 -16.13 7.85 8.69
C LYS A 105 -15.59 7.32 10.01
N LEU A 106 -14.95 8.17 10.80
CA LEU A 106 -14.55 7.81 12.15
C LEU A 106 -15.76 7.82 13.10
N PRO A 107 -15.75 6.99 14.16
CA PRO A 107 -16.79 7.01 15.18
C PRO A 107 -17.02 8.42 15.72
N ASN A 108 -18.29 8.82 15.91
CA ASN A 108 -18.64 10.21 16.27
C ASN A 108 -17.96 10.69 17.57
N ASN A 109 -17.70 9.80 18.53
CA ASN A 109 -16.97 10.13 19.76
C ASN A 109 -15.53 10.61 19.50
N THR A 110 -14.90 10.22 18.38
CA THR A 110 -13.56 10.64 17.97
C THR A 110 -13.47 12.16 17.79
N ASN A 111 -14.54 12.81 17.31
CA ASN A 111 -14.59 14.26 17.10
C ASN A 111 -14.51 15.06 18.41
N TYR A 112 -14.82 14.41 19.55
CA TYR A 112 -14.80 15.01 20.88
C TYR A 112 -13.58 14.59 21.72
N GLN A 113 -12.69 13.77 21.16
CA GLN A 113 -11.42 13.42 21.80
C GLN A 113 -10.47 14.61 21.80
N GLU A 114 -9.52 14.63 22.74
CA GLU A 114 -8.60 15.75 22.99
C GLU A 114 -7.86 16.23 21.72
N ASN A 115 -7.47 15.31 20.85
CA ASN A 115 -6.77 15.64 19.59
C ASN A 115 -7.61 16.44 18.58
N TRP A 116 -8.93 16.42 18.70
CA TRP A 116 -9.88 17.04 17.77
C TRP A 116 -10.82 18.05 18.43
N LYS A 117 -11.00 17.95 19.74
CA LYS A 117 -11.81 18.86 20.54
C LYS A 117 -11.24 20.28 20.41
N GLY A 118 -12.08 21.22 20.00
CA GLY A 118 -11.67 22.62 19.79
C GLY A 118 -10.96 22.89 18.45
N LYS A 119 -10.56 21.87 17.67
CA LYS A 119 -10.10 22.10 16.30
C LYS A 119 -11.27 22.55 15.43
N LYS A 120 -11.03 23.59 14.62
CA LYS A 120 -12.01 24.16 13.68
C LYS A 120 -12.41 23.10 12.63
N ALA A 121 -13.57 23.28 12.01
CA ALA A 121 -13.90 22.50 10.82
C ALA A 121 -12.91 22.86 9.69
N GLY A 122 -12.51 21.88 8.90
CA GLY A 122 -11.49 22.05 7.88
C GLY A 122 -10.81 20.74 7.49
N TRP A 123 -9.75 20.87 6.73
CA TRP A 123 -8.96 19.76 6.21
C TRP A 123 -7.62 19.68 6.95
N TYR A 124 -7.18 18.46 7.23
CA TYR A 124 -6.00 18.19 8.03
C TYR A 124 -5.19 17.07 7.40
N ILE A 125 -3.87 17.20 7.47
CA ILE A 125 -2.93 16.17 7.03
C ILE A 125 -2.15 15.69 8.25
N ILE A 126 -2.20 14.39 8.51
CA ILE A 126 -1.50 13.77 9.62
C ILE A 126 -0.45 12.79 9.06
N LYS A 127 0.78 12.91 9.56
CA LYS A 127 1.85 11.94 9.33
C LYS A 127 1.80 10.87 10.41
N SER A 128 1.98 9.60 10.05
CA SER A 128 2.08 8.52 11.04
C SER A 128 3.32 8.62 11.92
N CYS A 129 4.39 9.22 11.42
CA CYS A 129 5.65 9.41 12.14
C CYS A 129 6.49 10.53 11.51
N LYS A 130 7.56 10.94 12.21
CA LYS A 130 8.46 12.01 11.76
C LYS A 130 9.42 11.59 10.64
N HIS A 131 9.74 10.30 10.55
CA HIS A 131 10.75 9.76 9.64
C HIS A 131 10.10 9.07 8.45
N PHE A 132 10.81 9.02 7.33
CA PHE A 132 10.39 8.26 6.15
C PHE A 132 10.86 6.79 6.23
N PRO A 133 10.11 5.84 5.65
CA PRO A 133 8.80 6.04 5.00
C PRO A 133 7.67 6.20 6.03
N CYS A 134 6.62 6.93 5.67
CA CYS A 134 5.46 7.16 6.53
C CYS A 134 4.14 7.14 5.73
N SER A 135 3.03 6.84 6.39
CA SER A 135 1.71 7.13 5.81
C SER A 135 1.28 8.55 6.11
N MET A 136 0.66 9.17 5.12
CA MET A 136 -0.03 10.44 5.20
C MET A 136 -1.53 10.17 5.19
N THR A 137 -2.26 10.74 6.14
CA THR A 137 -3.72 10.62 6.22
C THR A 137 -4.34 12.00 6.07
N CYS A 138 -5.21 12.15 5.07
CA CYS A 138 -6.05 13.33 4.93
C CYS A 138 -7.35 13.14 5.68
N ILE A 139 -7.66 14.10 6.54
CA ILE A 139 -8.84 14.10 7.37
C ILE A 139 -9.67 15.34 7.09
N GLN A 140 -10.94 15.12 6.76
CA GLN A 140 -11.95 16.16 6.74
C GLN A 140 -12.66 16.21 8.08
N LYS A 141 -12.56 17.35 8.77
CA LYS A 141 -13.29 17.64 9.99
C LYS A 141 -14.46 18.55 9.72
N THR A 142 -15.62 18.14 10.20
CA THR A 142 -16.82 18.97 10.31
C THR A 142 -17.09 19.30 11.78
N ASN A 143 -18.20 20.01 12.06
CA ASN A 143 -18.59 20.28 13.44
C ASN A 143 -18.90 18.98 14.21
N ASN A 144 -19.44 17.97 13.53
CA ASN A 144 -20.04 16.79 14.18
C ASN A 144 -19.39 15.45 13.76
N SER A 145 -18.45 15.46 12.81
CA SER A 145 -17.85 14.24 12.29
C SER A 145 -16.44 14.45 11.77
N LEU A 146 -15.69 13.35 11.74
CA LEU A 146 -14.35 13.24 11.17
C LEU A 146 -14.36 12.13 10.12
N TRP A 147 -13.75 12.42 8.98
CA TRP A 147 -13.61 11.49 7.87
C TRP A 147 -12.16 11.38 7.49
N ILE A 148 -11.67 10.16 7.33
CA ILE A 148 -10.45 9.90 6.57
C ILE A 148 -10.88 9.88 5.10
N GLU A 149 -10.40 10.84 4.31
CA GLU A 149 -10.76 10.94 2.89
C GLU A 149 -9.73 10.26 2.00
N HIS A 150 -8.44 10.39 2.32
CA HIS A 150 -7.35 9.80 1.56
C HIS A 150 -6.24 9.30 2.48
N ILE A 151 -5.58 8.23 2.05
CA ILE A 151 -4.33 7.75 2.64
C ILE A 151 -3.29 7.67 1.53
N GLY A 152 -2.11 8.21 1.78
CA GLY A 152 -0.96 8.12 0.88
C GLY A 152 0.27 7.58 1.60
N ILE A 153 1.22 7.07 0.83
CA ILE A 153 2.54 6.69 1.34
C ILE A 153 3.55 7.74 0.90
N SER A 154 4.49 8.08 1.76
CA SER A 154 5.56 9.02 1.45
C SER A 154 6.90 8.42 1.83
N GLU A 155 7.83 8.44 0.88
CA GLU A 155 9.21 7.97 1.05
C GLU A 155 10.18 9.16 1.14
N SER A 156 9.68 10.36 0.84
CA SER A 156 10.41 11.63 0.91
C SER A 156 9.48 12.83 1.19
N GLU A 157 10.07 13.98 1.52
CA GLU A 157 9.33 15.25 1.63
C GLU A 157 8.70 15.70 0.31
N ASN A 158 9.25 15.27 -0.83
CA ASN A 158 8.67 15.61 -2.12
C ASN A 158 7.33 14.87 -2.35
N ASP A 159 7.19 13.65 -1.84
CA ASP A 159 5.96 12.87 -1.97
C ASP A 159 4.85 13.48 -1.12
N ILE A 160 5.20 14.05 0.03
CA ILE A 160 4.29 14.82 0.87
C ILE A 160 3.71 16.02 0.12
N LYS A 161 4.56 16.79 -0.59
CA LYS A 161 4.12 17.93 -1.39
C LYS A 161 3.20 17.51 -2.53
N LYS A 162 3.52 16.40 -3.21
CA LYS A 162 2.65 15.84 -4.26
C LYS A 162 1.30 15.43 -3.69
N PHE A 163 1.28 14.74 -2.55
CA PHE A 163 0.05 14.32 -1.87
C PHE A 163 -0.84 15.52 -1.54
N ILE A 164 -0.28 16.59 -0.96
CA ILE A 164 -1.03 17.82 -0.67
C ILE A 164 -1.57 18.47 -1.93
N ASN A 165 -0.75 18.58 -2.98
CA ASN A 165 -1.18 19.18 -4.24
C ASN A 165 -2.36 18.43 -4.85
N LEU A 166 -2.34 17.09 -4.82
CA LEU A 166 -3.46 16.27 -5.29
C LEU A 166 -4.73 16.54 -4.48
N ILE A 167 -4.64 16.68 -3.16
CA ILE A 167 -5.80 16.97 -2.31
C ILE A 167 -6.34 18.38 -2.55
N ASN A 168 -5.45 19.37 -2.68
CA ASN A 168 -5.82 20.73 -3.02
C ASN A 168 -6.59 20.79 -4.34
N LEU A 169 -6.15 20.03 -5.34
CA LEU A 169 -6.82 19.92 -6.64
C LEU A 169 -8.15 19.15 -6.55
N GLU A 170 -8.19 17.98 -5.92
CA GLU A 170 -9.37 17.12 -5.88
C GLU A 170 -10.52 17.74 -5.07
N HIS A 171 -10.20 18.40 -3.94
CA HIS A 171 -11.21 18.97 -3.03
C HIS A 171 -11.38 20.48 -3.15
N ASN A 172 -10.61 21.13 -4.03
CA ASN A 172 -10.57 22.58 -4.18
C ASN A 172 -10.31 23.29 -2.83
N VAL A 173 -9.23 22.88 -2.16
CA VAL A 173 -8.80 23.41 -0.85
C VAL A 173 -7.38 23.97 -0.93
N HIS A 174 -6.96 24.67 0.12
CA HIS A 174 -5.63 25.27 0.19
C HIS A 174 -4.89 24.84 1.47
N LEU A 175 -4.41 23.60 1.46
CA LEU A 175 -3.51 23.07 2.47
C LEU A 175 -2.08 23.49 2.17
N ILE A 176 -1.34 23.87 3.22
CA ILE A 176 0.07 24.26 3.16
C ILE A 176 0.90 23.16 3.83
N SER A 177 2.12 22.92 3.35
CA SER A 177 2.99 21.85 3.84
C SER A 177 3.55 22.04 5.24
N ASP A 178 3.42 23.22 5.85
CA ASP A 178 4.29 23.58 6.97
C ASP A 178 3.69 23.28 8.35
N GLU A 179 2.49 22.68 8.41
CA GLU A 179 1.74 22.41 9.65
C GLU A 179 1.40 20.92 9.83
N TYR A 180 2.39 20.04 9.91
CA TYR A 180 2.13 18.65 10.32
C TYR A 180 2.19 18.52 11.84
N SER A 181 1.03 18.45 12.49
CA SER A 181 0.97 18.03 13.90
C SER A 181 1.20 16.51 13.97
N THR A 182 2.27 16.09 14.64
CA THR A 182 2.39 14.74 15.20
C THR A 182 1.59 14.63 16.49
#